data_AF-A0A497NFT9-F1
#
_entry.id   AF-A0A497NFT9-F1
#
_cell.length_a   1.000
_cell.length_b   1.000
_cell.length_c   1.000
_cell.angle_alpha   90.00
_cell.angle_beta   90.00
_cell.angle_gamma   90.00
#
_symmetry.space_group_name_H-M   'P 1'
#
loop_
_entity.id
_entity.type
_entity.pdbx_description
1 polymer ?
#
loop_
_entity_poly.entity_id
_entity_poly.type
_entity_poly.pdbx_seq_one_letter_code
_entity_poly.pdbx_strand_id
1 'polypeptide(L)'
;NALVLALALIEGRRLPAKHGPIREFIRGLSLRLRDDAMWTVFRNAEKLHANFYTPGIFEEEELRQMCDDVLLLVKKLYSMVEQELERR
;
A
#
# COMPACT_ATOMS: atom_id res chain seq x y z
N ASN A 1 1.64 -1.58 5.30
CA ASN A 1 1.84 -0.37 6.15
C ASN A 1 3.30 -0.02 6.41
N ALA A 2 4.16 -0.95 6.86
CA ALA A 2 5.56 -0.63 7.19
C ALA A 2 6.35 0.05 6.05
N LEU A 3 6.28 -0.47 4.83
CA LEU A 3 6.95 0.15 3.66
C LEU A 3 6.46 1.57 3.35
N VAL A 4 5.17 1.83 3.55
CA VAL A 4 4.60 3.17 3.37
C VAL A 4 5.17 4.14 4.42
N LEU A 5 5.27 3.70 5.67
CA LEU A 5 5.87 4.49 6.74
C LEU A 5 7.36 4.74 6.48
N ALA A 6 8.09 3.75 5.96
CA ALA A 6 9.49 3.89 5.58
C ALA A 6 9.66 4.93 4.45
N LEU A 7 8.88 4.85 3.37
CA LEU A 7 8.89 5.84 2.30
C LEU A 7 8.57 7.25 2.83
N ALA A 8 7.55 7.38 3.67
CA ALA A 8 7.22 8.67 4.27
C ALA A 8 8.38 9.23 5.10
N LEU A 9 9.04 8.38 5.90
CA LEU A 9 10.18 8.78 6.71
C LEU A 9 11.37 9.22 5.86
N ILE A 10 11.65 8.50 4.77
CA ILE A 10 12.67 8.85 3.77
C ILE A 10 12.36 10.21 3.14
N GLU A 11 11.10 10.53 2.89
CA GLU A 11 10.63 11.85 2.42
C GLU A 11 10.61 12.93 3.53
N GLY A 12 11.15 12.64 4.72
CA GLY A 12 11.20 13.56 5.85
C GLY A 12 9.87 13.73 6.59
N ARG A 13 8.89 12.85 6.36
CA ARG A 13 7.56 12.90 6.97
C ARG A 13 7.40 11.79 8.00
N ARG A 14 7.11 12.15 9.25
CA ARG A 14 6.70 11.19 10.27
C ARG A 14 5.18 11.07 10.29
N LEU A 15 4.67 9.95 9.78
CA LEU A 15 3.25 9.65 9.82
C LEU A 15 2.90 8.94 11.13
N PRO A 16 1.79 9.30 11.80
CA PRO A 16 1.21 8.44 12.82
C PRO A 16 0.89 7.07 12.24
N ALA A 17 1.13 6.00 13.00
CA ALA A 17 0.77 4.62 12.62
C ALA A 17 -0.75 4.38 12.70
N LYS A 18 -1.52 5.17 11.96
CA LYS A 18 -2.99 5.13 11.85
C LYS A 18 -3.38 5.02 10.39
N HIS A 19 -4.51 4.35 10.11
CA HIS A 19 -4.99 4.12 8.73
C HIS A 19 -5.16 5.40 7.91
N GLY A 20 -5.74 6.46 8.50
CA GLY A 20 -6.00 7.73 7.79
C GLY A 20 -4.73 8.38 7.22
N PRO A 21 -3.72 8.72 8.04
CA PRO A 21 -2.48 9.31 7.54
C PRO A 21 -1.73 8.46 6.51
N ILE A 22 -1.70 7.13 6.70
CA ILE A 22 -1.07 6.19 5.75
C ILE A 22 -1.81 6.20 4.41
N ARG A 23 -3.15 6.22 4.46
CA ARG A 23 -4.02 6.25 3.29
C ARG A 23 -3.83 7.54 2.49
N GLU A 24 -3.84 8.69 3.14
CA GLU A 24 -3.63 9.98 2.47
C GLU A 24 -2.23 10.07 1.85
N PHE A 25 -1.22 9.51 2.53
CA PHE A 25 0.13 9.43 1.95
C PHE A 25 0.17 8.58 0.68
N ILE A 26 -0.40 7.37 0.69
CA ILE A 26 -0.44 6.53 -0.51
C ILE A 26 -1.23 7.20 -1.63
N ARG A 27 -2.35 7.87 -1.33
CA ARG A 27 -3.12 8.61 -2.33
C ARG A 27 -2.31 9.75 -2.94
N GLY A 28 -1.57 10.51 -2.14
CA GLY A 28 -0.66 11.54 -2.65
C GLY A 28 0.49 10.95 -3.48
N LEU A 29 1.04 9.81 -3.07
CA LEU A 29 2.09 9.11 -3.80
C LEU A 29 1.58 8.60 -5.16
N SER A 30 0.41 7.97 -5.20
CA SER A 30 -0.19 7.46 -6.44
C SER A 30 -0.43 8.58 -7.45
N LEU A 31 -0.93 9.74 -6.99
CA LEU A 31 -1.12 10.92 -7.84
C LEU A 31 0.19 11.47 -8.40
N ARG A 32 1.24 11.58 -7.57
CA ARG A 32 2.57 12.06 -8.02
C ARG A 32 3.18 11.13 -9.06
N LEU A 33 3.01 9.82 -8.89
CA LEU A 33 3.52 8.81 -9.81
C LEU A 33 2.62 8.59 -11.04
N ARG A 34 1.43 9.22 -11.08
CA ARG A 34 0.38 8.96 -12.08
C ARG A 34 0.03 7.47 -12.18
N ASP A 35 -0.02 6.81 -11.03
CA ASP A 35 -0.30 5.39 -10.91
C ASP A 35 -1.58 5.17 -10.09
N ASP A 36 -2.73 5.29 -10.76
CA ASP A 36 -4.03 5.10 -10.12
C ASP A 36 -4.27 3.64 -9.67
N ALA A 37 -3.55 2.68 -10.28
CA ALA A 37 -3.62 1.27 -9.90
C ALA A 37 -3.06 1.06 -8.50
N MET A 38 -1.96 1.74 -8.12
CA MET A 38 -1.41 1.70 -6.76
C MET A 38 -2.48 2.04 -5.70
N TRP A 39 -3.26 3.09 -5.94
CA TRP A 39 -4.32 3.48 -5.02
C TRP A 39 -5.41 2.41 -4.93
N THR A 40 -5.84 1.89 -6.07
CA THR A 40 -6.88 0.85 -6.15
C THR A 40 -6.46 -0.41 -5.40
N VAL A 41 -5.24 -0.89 -5.64
CA VAL A 41 -4.69 -2.08 -4.99
C VAL A 41 -4.49 -1.84 -3.49
N PHE A 42 -4.05 -0.66 -3.07
CA PHE A 42 -3.97 -0.33 -1.64
C PHE A 42 -5.34 -0.38 -0.96
N ARG A 43 -6.40 0.12 -1.62
CA ARG A 43 -7.76 0.05 -1.11
C ARG A 43 -8.26 -1.38 -1.02
N ASN A 44 -7.89 -2.24 -1.98
CA ASN A 44 -8.16 -3.68 -1.91
C ASN A 44 -7.43 -4.34 -0.73
N ALA A 45 -6.18 -3.97 -0.46
CA ALA A 45 -5.46 -4.44 0.73
C ALA A 45 -6.18 -4.05 2.04
N GLU A 46 -6.73 -2.83 2.13
CA GLU A 46 -7.53 -2.41 3.28
C GLU A 46 -8.82 -3.23 3.43
N LYS A 47 -9.48 -3.59 2.32
CA LYS A 47 -10.64 -4.47 2.33
C LYS A 47 -10.29 -5.90 2.76
N LEU A 48 -9.19 -6.46 2.25
CA LEU A 48 -8.71 -7.78 2.67
C LEU A 48 -8.41 -7.81 4.18
N HIS A 49 -7.77 -6.77 4.69
CA HIS A 49 -7.53 -6.64 6.12
C HIS A 49 -8.83 -6.57 6.93
N ALA A 50 -9.88 -5.93 6.42
CA ALA A 50 -11.19 -5.95 7.06
C ALA A 50 -11.87 -7.33 6.99
N ASN A 51 -11.80 -8.02 5.84
CA ASN A 51 -12.35 -9.38 5.64
C ASN A 51 -11.69 -10.42 6.56
N PHE A 52 -10.45 -10.22 6.99
CA PHE A 52 -9.82 -11.07 8.00
C PHE A 52 -10.63 -11.12 9.32
N TYR A 53 -11.28 -10.02 9.69
CA TYR A 53 -12.10 -9.94 10.91
C TYR A 53 -13.57 -10.30 10.69
N THR A 54 -14.05 -10.24 9.45
CA THR A 54 -15.41 -10.60 9.06
C THR A 54 -15.35 -11.47 7.79
N PRO A 55 -15.18 -12.80 7.92
CA PRO A 55 -15.05 -13.69 6.78
C PRO A 55 -16.32 -13.74 5.92
N GLY A 56 -16.17 -14.06 4.63
CA GLY A 56 -17.28 -14.33 3.71
C GLY A 56 -17.71 -13.16 2.84
N ILE A 57 -16.86 -12.12 2.68
CA ILE A 57 -17.16 -10.96 1.83
C ILE A 57 -16.79 -11.21 0.36
N PHE A 58 -15.81 -12.08 0.10
CA PHE A 58 -15.24 -12.30 -1.23
C PHE A 58 -15.27 -13.78 -1.61
N GLU A 59 -15.47 -14.03 -2.91
CA GLU A 59 -15.30 -15.35 -3.50
C GLU A 59 -13.80 -15.72 -3.61
N GLU A 60 -13.49 -17.02 -3.71
CA GLU A 60 -12.10 -17.50 -3.72
C GLU A 60 -11.25 -16.88 -4.83
N GLU A 61 -11.78 -16.77 -6.04
CA GLU A 61 -11.05 -16.22 -7.19
C GLU A 61 -10.79 -14.72 -7.03
N GLU A 62 -11.77 -13.97 -6.52
CA GLU A 62 -11.61 -12.55 -6.21
C GLU A 62 -10.54 -12.36 -5.11
N LEU A 63 -10.57 -13.20 -4.08
CA LEU A 63 -9.58 -13.20 -3.01
C LEU A 63 -8.16 -13.45 -3.55
N ARG A 64 -8.01 -14.45 -4.41
CA ARG A 64 -6.72 -14.80 -5.04
C ARG A 64 -6.16 -13.63 -5.85
N GLN A 65 -6.97 -13.05 -6.74
CA GLN A 65 -6.55 -11.89 -7.55
C GLN A 65 -6.16 -10.70 -6.68
N MET A 66 -6.96 -10.39 -5.65
CA MET A 66 -6.63 -9.30 -4.72
C MET A 66 -5.31 -9.56 -3.98
N CYS A 67 -5.01 -10.81 -3.59
CA CYS A 67 -3.75 -11.15 -2.94
C CYS A 67 -2.55 -10.97 -3.88
N ASP A 68 -2.67 -11.41 -5.14
CA ASP A 68 -1.61 -11.28 -6.15
C ASP A 68 -1.32 -9.81 -6.44
N ASP A 69 -2.36 -8.99 -6.62
CA ASP A 69 -2.22 -7.55 -6.83
C ASP A 69 -1.51 -6.88 -5.64
N VAL A 70 -1.91 -7.22 -4.41
CA VAL A 70 -1.29 -6.69 -3.18
C VAL A 70 0.17 -7.10 -3.08
N LEU A 71 0.52 -8.33 -3.46
CA LEU A 71 1.92 -8.78 -3.51
C LEU A 71 2.75 -7.95 -4.49
N LEU A 72 2.21 -7.64 -5.67
CA LEU A 72 2.87 -6.77 -6.64
C LEU A 72 3.06 -5.35 -6.08
N LEU A 73 2.06 -4.80 -5.40
CA LEU A 73 2.18 -3.50 -4.74
C LEU A 73 3.27 -3.52 -3.64
N VAL A 74 3.35 -4.58 -2.83
CA VAL A 74 4.40 -4.72 -1.81
C VAL A 74 5.79 -4.73 -2.45
N LYS A 75 5.99 -5.53 -3.52
CA LYS A 75 7.27 -5.57 -4.26
C LYS A 75 7.64 -4.19 -4.83
N LYS A 76 6.66 -3.48 -5.40
CA LYS A 76 6.86 -2.12 -5.90
C LYS A 76 7.29 -1.15 -4.79
N LEU A 77 6.56 -1.10 -3.68
CA LEU A 77 6.89 -0.22 -2.55
C LEU A 77 8.27 -0.56 -1.97
N TYR A 78 8.61 -1.84 -1.90
CA TYR A 78 9.93 -2.29 -1.43
C TYR A 78 11.04 -1.79 -2.37
N SER A 79 10.90 -2.00 -3.68
CA SER A 79 11.88 -1.51 -4.66
C SER A 79 12.05 0.01 -4.62
N MET A 80 10.97 0.77 -4.38
CA MET A 80 11.06 2.22 -4.19
C MET A 80 11.85 2.59 -2.94
N VAL A 81 11.67 1.86 -1.83
CA VAL A 81 12.46 2.08 -0.60
C VAL A 81 13.94 1.82 -0.86
N GLU A 82 14.29 0.71 -1.51
CA GLU A 82 15.69 0.39 -1.83
C GLU A 82 16.33 1.48 -2.69
N GLN A 83 15.66 1.89 -3.78
CA GLN A 83 16.17 2.95 -4.66
C GLN A 83 16.41 4.27 -3.93
N GLU A 84 15.54 4.65 -3.00
CA GLU A 84 15.70 5.89 -2.25
C GLU A 84 16.79 5.80 -1.15
N LEU A 85 17.06 4.59 -0.63
CA LEU A 85 18.17 4.37 0.30
C LEU A 85 19.52 4.37 -0.41
N GLU A 86 19.61 3.82 -1.62
CA GLU A 86 20.85 3.80 -2.42
C GLU A 86 21.26 5.20 -2.95
N ARG A 87 20.30 6.11 -3.09
CA ARG A 87 20.54 7.50 -3.54
C ARG A 87 21.14 8.43 -2.48
N ARG A 88 21.19 7.98 -1.22
CA ARG A 88 21.65 8.78 -0.07
C ARG A 88 23.09 8.43 0.30
#